data_AF-A0AAD6BQ17-F1
#
_entry.id   AF-A0AAD6BQ17-F1
#
_cell.length_a   1.000
_cell.length_b   1.000
_cell.length_c   1.000
_cell.angle_alpha   90.00
_cell.angle_beta   90.00
_cell.angle_gamma   90.00
#
_symmetry.space_group_name_H-M   'P 1'
#
loop_
_entity.id
_entity.type
_entity.pdbx_description
1 polymer ?
#
loop_
_entity_poly.entity_id
_entity_poly.type
_entity_poly.pdbx_seq_one_letter_code
_entity_poly.pdbx_strand_id
1 'polypeptide(L)'
;MSLDKSELCDSLLTWLQTFHVPSCSSKQDLMSGVAVANVLHQIDPSWFNETWLSRIKEESGANWRLKVSNLKKILKSMMEYYHDVLGHQVSEVHMPDVTLIGEMGDVTELGKLVQLVLGCAVSCEKKEEQIQQIMRLEESVQHVVMTAIQELLAKDPSAEPGSPETYGDFDYQSRKYYFLSEEADEKQDMSQRCRDLQHQFSEGFQTGTMYNR
;
A
#
# COMPACT_ATOMS: atom_id res chain seq x y z
N MET A 1 -14.19 -17.55 6.19
CA MET A 1 -15.26 -17.26 5.21
C MET A 1 -14.59 -16.61 4.02
N SER A 2 -14.84 -17.04 2.79
CA SER A 2 -14.26 -16.38 1.61
C SER A 2 -14.82 -14.98 1.54
N LEU A 3 -13.97 -13.95 1.50
CA LEU A 3 -14.41 -12.59 1.17
C LEU A 3 -15.20 -12.60 -0.14
N ASP A 4 -16.27 -11.82 -0.20
CA ASP A 4 -16.92 -11.53 -1.47
C ASP A 4 -15.95 -10.70 -2.31
N LYS A 5 -15.56 -11.24 -3.46
CA LYS A 5 -14.58 -10.65 -4.38
C LYS A 5 -15.04 -9.27 -4.88
N SER A 6 -16.34 -9.03 -4.96
CA SER A 6 -16.86 -7.71 -5.34
C SER A 6 -16.66 -6.70 -4.21
N GLU A 7 -17.00 -7.08 -2.97
CA GLU A 7 -16.86 -6.24 -1.78
C GLU A 7 -15.38 -5.89 -1.51
N LEU A 8 -14.47 -6.85 -1.75
CA LEU A 8 -13.04 -6.63 -1.71
C LEU A 8 -12.63 -5.53 -2.70
N CYS A 9 -13.03 -5.64 -3.97
CA CYS A 9 -12.65 -4.66 -4.98
C CYS A 9 -13.23 -3.26 -4.69
N ASP A 10 -14.44 -3.17 -4.15
CA ASP A 10 -15.08 -1.89 -3.79
C ASP A 10 -14.38 -1.21 -2.60
N SER A 11 -14.06 -1.97 -1.56
CA SER A 11 -13.33 -1.48 -0.39
C SER A 11 -11.91 -1.04 -0.76
N LEU A 12 -11.21 -1.83 -1.58
CA LEU A 12 -9.87 -1.51 -2.08
C LEU A 12 -9.88 -0.29 -3.00
N LEU A 13 -10.92 -0.10 -3.82
CA LEU A 13 -11.08 1.12 -4.61
C LEU A 13 -11.26 2.36 -3.72
N THR A 14 -12.05 2.24 -2.66
CA THR A 14 -12.26 3.32 -1.69
C THR A 14 -10.94 3.71 -1.01
N TRP A 15 -10.13 2.71 -0.63
CA TRP A 15 -8.77 2.96 -0.15
C TRP A 15 -7.89 3.63 -1.22
N LEU A 16 -7.85 3.13 -2.46
CA LEU A 16 -7.06 3.75 -3.54
C LEU A 16 -7.41 5.23 -3.79
N GLN A 17 -8.68 5.60 -3.64
CA GLN A 17 -9.14 6.98 -3.85
C GLN A 17 -8.52 7.97 -2.86
N THR A 18 -8.05 7.52 -1.70
CA THR A 18 -7.36 8.37 -0.71
C THR A 18 -6.03 8.93 -1.20
N PHE A 19 -5.44 8.36 -2.26
CA PHE A 19 -4.23 8.89 -2.90
C PHE A 19 -4.49 10.08 -3.85
N HIS A 20 -5.76 10.43 -4.08
CA HIS A 20 -6.17 11.56 -4.92
C HIS A 20 -5.55 11.57 -6.33
N VAL A 21 -5.34 10.37 -6.90
CA VAL A 21 -4.75 10.18 -8.24
C VAL A 21 -5.79 10.45 -9.34
N PRO A 22 -5.39 11.05 -10.48
CA PRO A 22 -6.28 11.23 -11.63
C PRO A 22 -6.85 9.90 -12.13
N SER A 23 -8.11 9.91 -12.55
CA SER A 23 -8.80 8.72 -13.10
C SER A 23 -8.78 7.53 -12.13
N CYS A 24 -9.11 7.77 -10.86
CA CYS A 24 -9.23 6.72 -9.83
C CYS A 24 -10.67 6.61 -9.28
N SER A 25 -11.66 7.13 -10.00
CA SER A 25 -13.05 7.23 -9.52
C SER A 25 -13.85 5.94 -9.71
N SER A 26 -13.48 5.10 -10.68
CA SER A 26 -14.18 3.86 -10.98
C SER A 26 -13.25 2.68 -11.24
N LYS A 27 -13.77 1.45 -11.11
CA LYS A 27 -13.05 0.21 -11.44
C LYS A 27 -12.52 0.23 -12.89
N GLN A 28 -13.27 0.82 -13.82
CA GLN A 28 -12.89 0.92 -15.23
C GLN A 28 -11.65 1.79 -15.44
N ASP A 29 -11.50 2.85 -14.65
CA ASP A 29 -10.35 3.73 -14.79
C ASP A 29 -9.05 3.03 -14.36
N LEU A 30 -9.14 2.15 -13.35
CA LEU A 30 -8.02 1.33 -12.89
C LEU A 30 -7.55 0.30 -13.94
N MET A 31 -8.45 -0.18 -14.79
CA MET A 31 -8.12 -1.20 -15.81
C MET A 31 -7.10 -0.72 -16.84
N SER A 32 -6.92 0.59 -16.99
CA SER A 32 -5.85 1.17 -17.83
C SER A 32 -4.43 0.95 -17.28
N GLY A 33 -4.34 0.69 -15.97
CA GLY A 33 -3.09 0.65 -15.21
C GLY A 33 -2.50 2.03 -14.89
N VAL A 34 -3.00 3.12 -15.47
CA VAL A 34 -2.42 4.46 -15.29
C VAL A 34 -2.58 4.95 -13.84
N ALA A 35 -3.80 4.87 -13.30
CA ALA A 35 -4.05 5.27 -11.92
C ALA A 35 -3.28 4.39 -10.93
N VAL A 36 -3.25 3.08 -11.15
CA VAL A 36 -2.47 2.14 -10.34
C VAL A 36 -0.98 2.50 -10.33
N ALA A 37 -0.41 2.83 -11.49
CA ALA A 37 0.99 3.22 -11.60
C ALA A 37 1.30 4.52 -10.85
N ASN A 38 0.41 5.51 -10.93
CA ASN A 38 0.54 6.76 -10.18
C ASN A 38 0.46 6.53 -8.66
N VAL A 39 -0.40 5.63 -8.19
CA VAL A 39 -0.44 5.25 -6.77
C VAL A 39 0.86 4.58 -6.34
N LEU A 40 1.38 3.63 -7.12
CA LEU A 40 2.67 2.98 -6.83
C LEU A 40 3.82 3.99 -6.76
N HIS A 41 3.84 4.98 -7.67
CA HIS A 41 4.81 6.08 -7.61
C HIS A 41 4.70 6.90 -6.32
N GLN A 42 3.49 7.15 -5.80
CA GLN A 42 3.32 7.84 -4.51
C GLN A 42 3.73 6.97 -3.32
N ILE A 43 3.48 5.65 -3.36
CA ILE A 43 3.84 4.71 -2.29
C ILE A 43 5.35 4.69 -2.10
N ASP A 44 6.11 4.50 -3.18
CA ASP A 44 7.56 4.52 -3.15
C ASP A 44 8.14 5.13 -4.43
N PRO A 45 8.40 6.45 -4.43
CA PRO A 45 8.98 7.14 -5.56
C PRO A 45 10.41 6.70 -5.88
N SER A 46 11.12 6.06 -4.93
CA SER A 46 12.50 5.62 -5.14
C SER A 46 12.56 4.41 -6.07
N TRP A 47 11.66 3.46 -5.87
CA TRP A 47 11.51 2.29 -6.73
C TRP A 47 10.67 2.58 -7.97
N PHE A 48 9.43 3.06 -7.77
CA PHE A 48 8.49 3.38 -8.84
C PHE A 48 8.72 4.80 -9.38
N ASN A 49 9.96 5.11 -9.77
CA ASN A 49 10.37 6.46 -10.15
C ASN A 49 9.73 6.97 -11.47
N GLU A 50 9.95 8.26 -11.78
CA GLU A 50 9.43 8.91 -12.99
C GLU A 50 9.83 8.20 -14.29
N THR A 51 11.04 7.61 -14.35
CA THR A 51 11.49 6.88 -15.53
C THR A 51 10.67 5.62 -15.76
N TRP A 52 10.33 4.90 -14.69
CA TRP A 52 9.41 3.77 -14.75
C TRP A 52 8.00 4.23 -15.13
N LEU A 53 7.48 5.26 -14.46
CA LEU A 53 6.13 5.79 -14.68
C LEU A 53 5.94 6.24 -16.13
N SER A 54 6.94 6.88 -16.74
CA SER A 54 6.91 7.32 -18.15
C SER A 54 6.75 6.18 -19.17
N ARG A 55 7.02 4.92 -18.77
CA ARG A 55 6.80 3.75 -19.63
C ARG A 55 5.34 3.31 -19.67
N ILE A 56 4.54 3.76 -18.71
CA ILE A 56 3.10 3.54 -18.67
C ILE A 56 2.46 4.58 -19.57
N LYS A 57 1.77 4.13 -20.61
CA LYS A 57 1.19 5.02 -21.61
C LYS A 57 -0.24 5.35 -21.22
N GLU A 58 -0.57 6.63 -21.17
CA GLU A 58 -1.96 7.06 -21.08
C GLU A 58 -2.74 6.57 -22.30
N GLU A 59 -3.98 6.17 -22.05
CA GLU A 59 -4.86 5.60 -23.05
C GLU A 59 -6.13 6.44 -23.12
N SER A 60 -6.48 6.90 -24.33
CA SER A 60 -7.61 7.82 -24.56
C SER A 60 -8.83 7.11 -25.18
N GLY A 61 -8.87 5.77 -25.20
CA GLY A 61 -9.87 4.98 -25.93
C GLY A 61 -10.20 3.63 -25.31
N ALA A 62 -10.41 2.61 -26.15
CA ALA A 62 -10.73 1.24 -25.75
C ALA A 62 -9.65 0.23 -26.19
N ASN A 63 -8.38 0.64 -26.22
CA ASN A 63 -7.29 -0.23 -26.67
C ASN A 63 -6.86 -1.21 -25.57
N TRP A 64 -7.61 -2.31 -25.45
CA TRP A 64 -7.34 -3.37 -24.47
C TRP A 64 -5.90 -3.90 -24.53
N ARG A 65 -5.27 -3.96 -25.72
CA ARG A 65 -3.87 -4.41 -25.84
C ARG A 65 -2.91 -3.49 -25.13
N LEU A 66 -3.15 -2.18 -25.17
CA LEU A 66 -2.35 -1.19 -24.45
C LEU A 66 -2.57 -1.31 -22.94
N LYS A 67 -3.82 -1.49 -22.49
CA LYS A 67 -4.17 -1.75 -21.09
C LYS A 67 -3.40 -2.97 -20.55
N VAL A 68 -3.50 -4.12 -21.24
CA VAL A 68 -2.75 -5.33 -20.89
C VAL A 68 -1.24 -5.07 -20.89
N SER A 69 -0.71 -4.31 -21.85
CA SER A 69 0.72 -3.98 -21.87
C SER A 69 1.15 -3.14 -20.67
N ASN A 70 0.34 -2.18 -20.22
CA ASN A 70 0.62 -1.38 -19.04
C ASN A 70 0.55 -2.24 -17.78
N LEU A 71 -0.52 -3.01 -17.62
CA LEU A 71 -0.73 -3.91 -16.48
C LEU A 71 0.39 -4.94 -16.35
N LYS A 72 0.91 -5.50 -17.46
CA LYS A 72 2.08 -6.39 -17.46
C LYS A 72 3.34 -5.71 -16.91
N LYS A 73 3.59 -4.45 -17.26
CA LYS A 73 4.74 -3.69 -16.74
C LYS A 73 4.58 -3.43 -15.25
N ILE A 74 3.38 -3.07 -14.83
CA ILE A 74 3.03 -2.82 -13.42
C ILE A 74 3.23 -4.08 -12.60
N LEU A 75 2.61 -5.19 -13.00
CA LEU A 75 2.75 -6.48 -12.33
C LEU A 75 4.22 -6.89 -12.24
N LYS A 76 4.97 -6.80 -13.33
CA LYS A 76 6.41 -7.14 -13.32
C LYS A 76 7.17 -6.33 -12.26
N SER A 77 7.04 -5.01 -12.25
CA SER A 77 7.76 -4.15 -11.32
C SER A 77 7.30 -4.30 -9.87
N MET A 78 6.03 -4.65 -9.64
CA MET A 78 5.57 -5.03 -8.29
C MET A 78 6.21 -6.35 -7.85
N MET A 79 6.25 -7.38 -8.70
CA MET A 79 6.89 -8.65 -8.35
C MET A 79 8.39 -8.48 -8.04
N GLU A 80 9.08 -7.64 -8.81
CA GLU A 80 10.47 -7.25 -8.53
C GLU A 80 10.58 -6.52 -7.18
N TYR A 81 9.66 -5.58 -6.87
CA TYR A 81 9.62 -4.90 -5.57
C TYR A 81 9.40 -5.87 -4.39
N TYR A 82 8.44 -6.80 -4.53
CA TYR A 82 8.17 -7.81 -3.51
C TYR A 82 9.40 -8.68 -3.23
N HIS A 83 10.11 -9.07 -4.28
CA HIS A 83 11.30 -9.90 -4.15
C HIS A 83 12.50 -9.13 -3.61
N ASP A 84 12.84 -8.00 -4.23
CA ASP A 84 14.11 -7.27 -4.02
C ASP A 84 14.05 -6.34 -2.81
N VAL A 85 12.89 -5.71 -2.56
CA VAL A 85 12.72 -4.74 -1.47
C VAL A 85 12.08 -5.38 -0.27
N LEU A 86 10.96 -6.09 -0.46
CA LEU A 86 10.23 -6.69 0.66
C LEU A 86 10.84 -8.02 1.10
N GLY A 87 11.58 -8.73 0.25
CA GLY A 87 12.08 -10.08 0.53
C GLY A 87 10.97 -11.13 0.68
N HIS A 88 9.78 -10.87 0.11
CA HIS A 88 8.62 -11.74 0.18
C HIS A 88 8.32 -12.37 -1.19
N GLN A 89 7.90 -13.63 -1.19
CA GLN A 89 7.41 -14.30 -2.39
C GLN A 89 5.88 -14.25 -2.42
N VAL A 90 5.32 -13.65 -3.46
CA VAL A 90 3.86 -13.65 -3.67
C VAL A 90 3.44 -15.04 -4.16
N SER A 91 2.46 -15.64 -3.48
CA SER A 91 1.90 -16.94 -3.87
C SER A 91 1.15 -16.85 -5.21
N GLU A 92 1.19 -17.92 -6.00
CA GLU A 92 0.54 -17.97 -7.33
C GLU A 92 -0.96 -17.70 -7.27
N VAL A 93 -1.63 -18.06 -6.16
CA VAL A 93 -3.07 -17.81 -5.97
C VAL A 93 -3.44 -16.33 -5.92
N HIS A 94 -2.50 -15.49 -5.47
CA HIS A 94 -2.64 -14.04 -5.38
C HIS A 94 -2.15 -13.32 -6.65
N MET A 95 -1.62 -14.06 -7.64
CA MET A 95 -1.14 -13.48 -8.88
C MET A 95 -2.33 -13.09 -9.78
N PRO A 96 -2.48 -11.82 -10.17
CA PRO A 96 -3.57 -11.38 -11.03
C PRO A 96 -3.31 -11.73 -12.50
N ASP A 97 -4.34 -12.19 -13.21
CA ASP A 97 -4.30 -12.29 -14.67
C ASP A 97 -4.64 -10.94 -15.30
N VAL A 98 -3.58 -10.19 -15.59
CA VAL A 98 -3.65 -8.87 -16.23
C VAL A 98 -4.27 -8.88 -17.63
N THR A 99 -4.34 -10.05 -18.29
CA THR A 99 -5.02 -10.18 -19.58
C THR A 99 -6.53 -10.12 -19.38
N LEU A 100 -7.05 -10.80 -18.36
CA LEU A 100 -8.48 -10.78 -18.01
C LEU A 100 -8.93 -9.38 -17.59
N ILE A 101 -8.09 -8.65 -16.85
CA ILE A 101 -8.37 -7.25 -16.47
C ILE A 101 -8.47 -6.37 -17.72
N GLY A 102 -7.46 -6.39 -18.59
CA GLY A 102 -7.39 -5.47 -19.71
C GLY A 102 -8.37 -5.79 -20.85
N GLU A 103 -8.63 -7.08 -21.11
CA GLU A 103 -9.48 -7.55 -22.22
C GLU A 103 -10.94 -7.75 -21.82
N MET A 104 -11.20 -8.36 -20.66
CA MET A 104 -12.56 -8.67 -20.21
C MET A 104 -13.08 -7.73 -19.13
N GLY A 105 -12.24 -6.86 -18.57
CA GLY A 105 -12.62 -5.99 -17.46
C GLY A 105 -12.92 -6.77 -16.19
N ASP A 106 -12.21 -7.87 -15.95
CA ASP A 106 -12.45 -8.73 -14.79
C ASP A 106 -12.15 -8.00 -13.47
N VAL A 107 -13.18 -7.78 -12.67
CA VAL A 107 -13.10 -7.07 -11.39
C VAL A 107 -12.47 -7.92 -10.28
N THR A 108 -12.50 -9.25 -10.40
CA THR A 108 -11.86 -10.16 -9.44
C THR A 108 -10.35 -10.07 -9.59
N GLU A 109 -9.86 -10.16 -10.82
CA GLU A 109 -8.42 -10.04 -11.10
C GLU A 109 -7.92 -8.62 -10.83
N LEU A 110 -8.76 -7.61 -11.06
CA LEU A 110 -8.46 -6.24 -10.63
C LEU A 110 -8.33 -6.14 -9.11
N GLY A 111 -9.22 -6.78 -8.35
CA GLY A 111 -9.14 -6.84 -6.89
C GLY A 111 -7.81 -7.41 -6.40
N LYS A 112 -7.34 -8.52 -6.99
CA LYS A 112 -6.02 -9.09 -6.68
C LYS A 112 -4.87 -8.14 -7.01
N LEU A 113 -4.94 -7.45 -8.15
CA LEU A 113 -3.92 -6.46 -8.53
C LEU A 113 -3.84 -5.34 -7.49
N VAL A 114 -4.99 -4.81 -7.06
CA VAL A 114 -5.04 -3.75 -6.04
C VAL A 114 -4.62 -4.27 -4.66
N GLN A 115 -4.92 -5.53 -4.33
CA GLN A 115 -4.44 -6.17 -3.10
C GLN A 115 -2.91 -6.23 -3.06
N LEU A 116 -2.24 -6.50 -4.18
CA LEU A 116 -0.77 -6.38 -4.26
C LEU A 116 -0.28 -4.95 -4.05
N VAL A 117 -0.98 -3.95 -4.60
CA VAL A 117 -0.64 -2.54 -4.37
C VAL A 117 -0.77 -2.18 -2.89
N LEU A 118 -1.82 -2.68 -2.22
CA LEU A 118 -2.02 -2.52 -0.78
C LEU A 118 -0.87 -3.16 0.01
N GLY A 119 -0.44 -4.36 -0.36
CA GLY A 119 0.71 -5.01 0.27
C GLY A 119 2.01 -4.24 0.09
N CYS A 120 2.24 -3.62 -1.08
CA CYS A 120 3.35 -2.68 -1.28
C CYS A 120 3.23 -1.48 -0.32
N ALA A 121 2.04 -0.90 -0.17
CA ALA A 121 1.81 0.28 0.67
C ALA A 121 2.06 0.01 2.16
N VAL A 122 1.60 -1.13 2.69
CA VAL A 122 1.78 -1.46 4.12
C VAL A 122 3.15 -2.04 4.45
N SER A 123 3.96 -2.34 3.43
CA SER A 123 5.30 -2.90 3.59
C SER A 123 6.41 -1.94 3.17
N CYS A 124 6.09 -0.75 2.63
CA CYS A 124 7.09 0.25 2.26
C CYS A 124 7.67 0.97 3.50
N GLU A 125 8.72 1.76 3.29
CA GLU A 125 9.34 2.55 4.37
C GLU A 125 8.35 3.49 5.07
N LYS A 126 7.38 4.01 4.33
CA LYS A 126 6.32 4.91 4.82
C LYS A 126 5.05 4.17 5.26
N LYS A 127 5.15 2.89 5.61
CA LYS A 127 4.02 2.07 6.05
C LYS A 127 3.18 2.72 7.16
N GLU A 128 3.80 3.45 8.09
CA GLU A 128 3.10 4.13 9.20
C GLU A 128 2.06 5.14 8.68
N GLU A 129 2.43 5.98 7.70
CA GLU A 129 1.51 6.93 7.06
C GLU A 129 0.37 6.20 6.34
N GLN A 130 0.69 5.09 5.67
CA GLN A 130 -0.29 4.27 4.94
C GLN A 130 -1.29 3.60 5.90
N ILE A 131 -0.82 3.11 7.04
CA ILE A 131 -1.65 2.51 8.08
C ILE A 131 -2.58 3.56 8.69
N GLN A 132 -2.07 4.75 9.00
CA GLN A 132 -2.87 5.86 9.51
C GLN A 132 -3.96 6.28 8.51
N GLN A 133 -3.66 6.25 7.21
CA GLN A 133 -4.64 6.51 6.16
C GLN A 133 -5.74 5.45 6.13
N ILE A 134 -5.39 4.16 6.32
CA ILE A 134 -6.36 3.06 6.44
C ILE A 134 -7.25 3.26 7.66
N MET A 135 -6.69 3.63 8.82
CA MET A 135 -7.46 3.86 10.06
C MET A 135 -8.45 5.04 10.00
N ARG A 136 -8.37 5.90 8.99
CA ARG A 136 -9.32 6.99 8.75
C ARG A 136 -10.49 6.59 7.85
N LEU A 137 -10.45 5.39 7.27
CA LEU A 137 -11.53 4.86 6.45
C LEU A 137 -12.71 4.40 7.31
N GLU A 138 -13.84 4.08 6.67
CA GLU A 138 -14.98 3.48 7.34
C GLU A 138 -14.61 2.10 7.92
N GLU A 139 -15.16 1.72 9.08
CA GLU A 139 -14.85 0.47 9.78
C GLU A 139 -15.06 -0.78 8.92
N SER A 140 -16.12 -0.77 8.09
CA SER A 140 -16.41 -1.81 7.10
C SER A 140 -15.25 -2.00 6.11
N VAL A 141 -14.72 -0.90 5.57
CA VAL A 141 -13.59 -0.88 4.65
C VAL A 141 -12.30 -1.27 5.34
N GLN A 142 -12.07 -0.80 6.57
CA GLN A 142 -10.90 -1.17 7.37
C GLN A 142 -10.81 -2.69 7.57
N HIS A 143 -11.92 -3.33 7.91
CA HIS A 143 -11.96 -4.78 8.12
C HIS A 143 -11.60 -5.56 6.84
N VAL A 144 -12.14 -5.13 5.70
CA VAL A 144 -11.85 -5.75 4.39
C VAL A 144 -10.38 -5.56 4.02
N VAL A 145 -9.84 -4.35 4.17
CA VAL A 145 -8.43 -4.03 3.90
C VAL A 145 -7.50 -4.85 4.80
N MET A 146 -7.81 -4.96 6.09
CA MET A 146 -7.03 -5.73 7.04
C MET A 146 -7.02 -7.21 6.67
N THR A 147 -8.19 -7.79 6.34
CA THR A 147 -8.29 -9.18 5.92
C THR A 147 -7.51 -9.44 4.62
N ALA A 148 -7.56 -8.49 3.66
CA ALA A 148 -6.80 -8.59 2.42
C ALA A 148 -5.27 -8.58 2.64
N ILE A 149 -4.79 -7.80 3.62
CA ILE A 149 -3.38 -7.80 4.03
C ILE A 149 -3.03 -9.12 4.70
N GLN A 150 -3.90 -9.64 5.56
CA GLN A 150 -3.72 -10.93 6.21
C GLN A 150 -3.60 -12.06 5.21
N GLU A 151 -4.51 -12.16 4.23
CA GLU A 151 -4.44 -13.17 3.17
C GLU A 151 -3.14 -13.08 2.36
N LEU A 152 -2.67 -11.86 2.10
CA LEU A 152 -1.47 -11.62 1.30
C LEU A 152 -0.17 -11.87 2.06
N LEU A 153 -0.13 -11.58 3.35
CA LEU A 153 1.03 -11.75 4.23
C LEU A 153 0.97 -13.03 5.07
N ALA A 154 -0.09 -13.83 4.95
CA ALA A 154 -0.19 -15.15 5.55
C ALA A 154 0.95 -16.00 4.97
N LYS A 155 2.01 -16.13 5.77
CA LYS A 155 3.16 -16.97 5.47
C LYS A 155 2.65 -18.37 5.14
N ASP A 156 3.08 -18.90 4.00
CA ASP A 156 2.97 -20.32 3.67
C ASP A 156 3.33 -21.15 4.93
N PRO A 157 2.50 -22.11 5.39
CA PRO A 157 2.68 -22.85 6.65
C PRO A 157 3.94 -23.76 6.70
N SER A 158 4.92 -23.52 5.84
CA SER A 158 6.25 -24.13 5.89
C SER A 158 7.10 -23.75 7.12
N ALA A 159 6.62 -22.87 8.00
CA ALA A 159 7.16 -22.71 9.35
C ALA A 159 6.42 -23.64 10.33
N GLU A 160 6.94 -24.87 10.44
CA GLU A 160 6.65 -25.90 11.45
C GLU A 160 5.17 -26.19 11.84
N PRO A 161 4.62 -27.36 11.45
CA PRO A 161 3.28 -27.77 11.88
C PRO A 161 3.32 -28.24 13.34
N GLY A 162 3.06 -27.34 14.29
CA GLY A 162 3.20 -27.64 15.70
C GLY A 162 2.61 -26.65 16.70
N SER A 163 1.54 -25.92 16.40
CA SER A 163 0.77 -25.23 17.46
C SER A 163 -0.73 -25.15 17.13
N PRO A 164 -1.62 -25.51 18.08
CA PRO A 164 -3.06 -25.41 17.91
C PRO A 164 -3.52 -23.99 18.22
N GLU A 165 -3.32 -23.04 17.30
CA GLU A 165 -3.75 -21.63 17.50
C GLU A 165 -4.67 -21.11 16.39
N THR A 166 -5.45 -21.97 15.75
CA THR A 166 -6.42 -21.57 14.71
C THR A 166 -7.65 -20.81 15.25
N TYR A 167 -7.60 -20.25 16.46
CA TYR A 167 -8.69 -19.45 17.04
C TYR A 167 -8.24 -18.09 17.63
N GLY A 168 -6.98 -17.67 17.43
CA GLY A 168 -6.42 -16.43 17.99
C GLY A 168 -5.93 -15.37 16.99
N ASP A 169 -5.98 -15.67 15.69
CA ASP A 169 -5.23 -14.93 14.66
C ASP A 169 -5.65 -13.46 14.48
N PHE A 170 -6.94 -13.15 14.66
CA PHE A 170 -7.45 -11.78 14.51
C PHE A 170 -6.99 -10.84 15.64
N ASP A 171 -6.87 -11.34 16.87
CA ASP A 171 -6.47 -10.54 18.04
C ASP A 171 -4.95 -10.32 18.09
N TYR A 172 -4.16 -11.27 17.59
CA TYR A 172 -2.71 -11.12 17.56
C TYR A 172 -2.25 -10.09 16.52
N GLN A 173 -2.87 -10.09 15.34
CA GLN A 173 -2.52 -9.13 14.29
C GLN A 173 -3.16 -7.76 14.48
N SER A 174 -4.36 -7.65 15.07
CA SER A 174 -4.90 -6.36 15.49
C SER A 174 -4.01 -5.72 16.55
N ARG A 175 -3.51 -6.51 17.52
CA ARG A 175 -2.49 -6.06 18.48
C ARG A 175 -1.19 -5.68 17.79
N LYS A 176 -0.74 -6.41 16.78
CA LYS A 176 0.46 -6.03 16.00
C LYS A 176 0.27 -4.67 15.30
N TYR A 177 -0.89 -4.43 14.70
CA TYR A 177 -1.22 -3.15 14.07
C TYR A 177 -1.31 -2.01 15.09
N TYR A 178 -1.98 -2.26 16.22
CA TYR A 178 -2.08 -1.31 17.33
C TYR A 178 -0.70 -0.97 17.92
N PHE A 179 0.17 -1.97 18.09
CA PHE A 179 1.53 -1.77 18.60
C PHE A 179 2.39 -0.96 17.62
N LEU A 180 2.28 -1.25 16.32
CA LEU A 180 2.95 -0.47 15.27
C LEU A 180 2.45 0.98 15.23
N SER A 181 1.16 1.23 15.54
CA SER A 181 0.66 2.61 15.66
C SER A 181 1.15 3.33 16.92
N GLU A 182 1.26 2.65 18.07
CA GLU A 182 1.83 3.24 19.29
C GLU A 182 3.32 3.58 19.12
N GLU A 183 4.13 2.67 18.54
CA GLU A 183 5.54 2.95 18.25
C GLU A 183 5.71 4.15 17.29
N ALA A 184 4.80 4.31 16.33
CA ALA A 184 4.80 5.44 15.39
C ALA A 184 4.49 6.76 16.10
N ASP A 185 3.46 6.78 16.97
CA ASP A 185 3.07 7.97 17.74
C ASP A 185 4.18 8.41 18.70
N GLU A 186 4.82 7.46 19.40
CA GLU A 186 5.96 7.74 20.29
C GLU A 186 7.16 8.31 19.52
N LYS A 187 7.46 7.75 18.35
CA LYS A 187 8.56 8.23 17.49
C LYS A 187 8.27 9.63 16.95
N GLN A 188 7.02 9.94 16.62
CA GLN A 188 6.61 11.27 16.19
C GLN A 188 6.73 12.29 17.34
N ASP A 189 6.28 11.97 18.55
CA ASP A 189 6.41 12.84 19.73
C ASP A 189 7.88 13.08 20.09
N MET A 190 8.72 12.03 20.06
CA MET A 190 10.15 12.16 20.31
C MET A 190 10.86 13.01 19.24
N SER A 191 10.48 12.87 17.97
CA SER A 191 11.00 13.71 16.88
C SER A 191 10.57 15.17 17.04
N GLN A 192 9.33 15.40 17.46
CA GLN A 192 8.80 16.75 17.73
C GLN A 192 9.56 17.42 18.87
N ARG A 193 9.77 16.72 20.00
CA ARG A 193 10.54 17.24 21.15
C ARG A 193 11.99 17.54 20.79
N CYS A 194 12.62 16.74 19.94
CA CYS A 194 13.97 17.04 19.44
C CYS A 194 14.00 18.34 18.62
N ARG A 195 13.01 18.56 17.75
CA ARG A 195 12.89 19.81 16.98
C ARG A 195 12.69 21.02 17.91
N ASP A 196 11.84 20.89 18.92
CA ASP A 196 11.56 21.96 19.87
C ASP A 196 12.79 22.31 20.73
N LEU A 197 13.55 21.30 21.19
CA LEU A 197 14.81 21.52 21.90
C LEU A 197 15.86 22.19 21.01
N GLN A 198 16.01 21.77 19.75
CA GLN A 198 16.91 22.45 18.81
C GLN A 198 16.55 23.92 18.60
N HIS A 199 15.25 24.24 18.54
CA HIS A 199 14.78 25.62 18.45
C HIS A 199 15.18 26.44 19.69
N GLN A 200 14.95 25.90 20.90
CA GLN A 200 15.33 26.55 22.16
C GLN A 200 16.85 26.81 22.27
N PHE A 201 17.67 25.86 21.83
CA PHE A 201 19.13 26.06 21.78
C PHE A 201 19.52 27.16 20.78
N SER A 202 18.89 27.22 19.61
CA SER A 202 19.16 28.25 18.60
C SER A 202 18.77 29.66 19.07
N GLU A 203 17.63 29.80 19.76
CA GLU A 203 17.18 31.07 20.35
C GLU A 203 18.05 31.51 21.56
N GLY A 204 18.50 30.54 22.37
CA GLY A 204 19.45 30.78 23.46
C GLY A 204 20.81 31.31 22.98
N PHE A 205 21.28 30.87 21.80
CA PHE A 205 22.51 31.37 21.21
C PHE A 205 22.39 32.80 20.66
N GLN A 206 21.23 33.20 20.13
CA GLN A 206 20.99 34.58 19.67
C GLN A 206 20.87 35.58 20.82
N THR A 207 20.25 35.17 21.94
CA THR A 207 20.11 35.99 23.14
C THR A 207 21.42 36.10 23.95
N GLY A 208 22.25 35.05 23.96
CA GLY A 208 23.59 35.06 24.57
C GLY A 208 24.59 36.00 23.89
N THR A 209 24.45 36.24 22.58
CA THR A 209 25.30 37.22 21.85
C THR A 209 24.92 38.68 22.08
N MET A 210 23.70 38.96 22.56
CA MET A 210 23.25 40.32 22.89
C MET A 210 23.64 40.78 24.31
N TYR A 211 24.07 39.85 25.18
CA TYR A 211 24.44 40.16 26.58
C TYR A 211 25.96 40.27 26.83
N ASN A 212 26.78 40.14 25.77
CA ASN A 212 28.25 40.24 25.81
C ASN A 212 28.77 41.41 24.95
N ARG A 213 28.08 42.55 24.98
CA ARG A 213 28.57 43.83 24.43
C ARG A 213 28.43 44.96 25.44
#